data_AF-A0A3S3P4I1-F1
#
_entry.id   AF-A0A3S3P4I1-F1
#
_cell.length_a   1.000
_cell.length_b   1.000
_cell.length_c   1.000
_cell.angle_alpha   90.00
_cell.angle_beta   90.00
_cell.angle_gamma   90.00
#
_symmetry.space_group_name_H-M   'P 1'
#
loop_
_entity.id
_entity.type
_entity.pdbx_description
1 polymer ?
#
loop_
_entity_poly.entity_id
_entity_poly.type
_entity_poly.pdbx_seq_one_letter_code
_entity_poly.pdbx_strand_id
1 'polypeptide(L)'
;MLLPSKLLPDWRFCASCESNSPPRSYHCNVCDACIAKRDHHCTFAASCIGYFNFRYYFTLLIYITIGALYASILNMFFIWDVLGGFTAYNFMAHTFPFIFWVLGLLPFKIMVWCMISVIDVCGFMFAVGMLVYHGSLLVSNQTVYEKNKAIHKYDLKHWKANVCESLGQRWFLVWISPWLKSELPRNGIDFPSYKEYKLKSHKNK
;
A
#
# COMPACT_ATOMS: atom_id res chain seq x y z
N MET A 1 24.09 -11.03 0.18
CA MET A 1 23.77 -11.61 1.50
C MET A 1 24.02 -13.10 1.39
N LEU A 2 24.89 -13.67 2.22
CA LEU A 2 25.10 -15.12 2.25
C LEU A 2 24.06 -15.74 3.17
N LEU A 3 23.24 -16.65 2.64
CA LEU A 3 22.26 -17.39 3.42
C LEU A 3 22.93 -18.63 4.03
N PRO A 4 22.52 -19.06 5.24
CA PRO A 4 23.10 -20.24 5.88
C PRO A 4 22.85 -21.49 5.05
N SER A 5 23.84 -22.39 4.98
CA SER A 5 23.72 -23.69 4.31
C SER A 5 22.80 -24.66 5.07
N LYS A 6 22.75 -24.54 6.39
CA LYS A 6 21.84 -25.30 7.25
C LYS A 6 20.53 -24.54 7.44
N LEU A 7 19.42 -25.27 7.38
CA LEU A 7 18.09 -24.72 7.66
C LEU A 7 17.99 -24.36 9.16
N LEU A 8 17.78 -23.09 9.45
CA LEU A 8 17.63 -22.57 10.82
C LEU A 8 16.16 -22.70 11.30
N PRO A 9 15.91 -22.64 12.63
CA PRO A 9 14.54 -22.61 13.17
C PRO A 9 13.72 -21.44 12.59
N ASP A 10 12.44 -21.65 12.30
CA ASP A 10 11.51 -20.70 11.64
C ASP A 10 11.85 -20.32 10.18
N TRP A 11 12.97 -20.78 9.63
CA TRP A 11 13.31 -20.61 8.21
C TRP A 11 12.62 -21.67 7.36
N ARG A 12 12.53 -21.42 6.06
CA ARG A 12 11.91 -22.35 5.10
C ARG A 12 12.84 -22.58 3.92
N PHE A 13 12.91 -23.80 3.42
CA PHE A 13 13.59 -24.06 2.16
C PHE A 13 12.69 -23.63 1.00
N CYS A 14 13.20 -22.83 0.08
CA CYS A 14 12.53 -22.50 -1.16
C CYS A 14 13.05 -23.42 -2.27
N ALA A 15 12.20 -24.29 -2.81
CA ALA A 15 12.58 -25.18 -3.90
C ALA A 15 12.96 -24.41 -5.18
N SER A 16 12.19 -23.38 -5.56
CA SER A 16 12.45 -22.60 -6.77
C SER A 16 13.79 -21.86 -6.75
N CYS A 17 14.20 -21.34 -5.60
CA CYS A 17 15.49 -20.64 -5.45
C CYS A 17 16.63 -21.56 -4.97
N GLU A 18 16.33 -22.83 -4.67
CA GLU A 18 17.26 -23.79 -4.08
C GLU A 18 18.02 -23.26 -2.84
N SER A 19 17.34 -22.43 -2.04
CA SER A 19 17.98 -21.70 -0.94
C SER A 19 17.11 -21.62 0.30
N ASN A 20 17.75 -21.49 1.46
CA ASN A 20 17.07 -21.26 2.74
C ASN A 20 16.54 -19.82 2.81
N SER A 21 15.22 -19.67 2.91
CA SER A 21 14.50 -18.40 2.99
C SER A 21 14.28 -17.99 4.46
N PRO A 22 14.64 -16.75 4.83
CA PRO A 22 14.38 -16.22 6.17
C PRO A 22 12.90 -16.18 6.54
N PRO A 23 12.56 -16.03 7.84
CA PRO A 23 11.20 -15.79 8.27
C PRO A 23 10.58 -14.60 7.53
N ARG A 24 9.26 -14.70 7.26
CA ARG A 24 8.48 -13.70 6.51
C ARG A 24 8.90 -13.51 5.04
N SER A 25 9.88 -14.26 4.55
CA SER A 25 10.32 -14.19 3.17
C SER A 25 9.64 -15.27 2.34
N TYR A 26 9.13 -14.89 1.17
CA TYR A 26 8.35 -15.78 0.30
C TYR A 26 8.76 -15.59 -1.15
N HIS A 27 8.79 -16.69 -1.91
CA HIS A 27 9.07 -16.67 -3.34
C HIS A 27 7.95 -16.00 -4.13
N CYS A 28 8.32 -15.17 -5.10
CA CYS A 28 7.40 -14.57 -6.05
C CYS A 28 7.70 -15.11 -7.45
N ASN A 29 6.78 -15.88 -8.02
CA ASN A 29 6.95 -16.46 -9.36
C ASN A 29 7.14 -15.41 -10.47
N VAL A 30 6.61 -14.19 -10.29
CA VAL A 30 6.74 -13.11 -11.28
C VAL A 30 8.13 -12.47 -11.24
N CYS A 31 8.69 -12.31 -10.04
CA CYS A 31 10.04 -11.76 -9.86
C CYS A 31 11.14 -12.85 -9.87
N ASP A 32 10.73 -14.12 -9.89
CA ASP A 32 11.58 -15.30 -9.77
C ASP A 32 12.60 -15.23 -8.62
N ALA A 33 12.15 -14.73 -7.46
CA ALA A 33 13.01 -14.52 -6.30
C ALA A 33 12.25 -14.60 -4.98
N CYS A 34 12.95 -15.00 -3.92
CA CYS A 34 12.50 -14.85 -2.54
C CYS A 34 12.64 -13.39 -2.09
N ILE A 35 11.52 -12.79 -1.70
CA ILE A 35 11.47 -11.38 -1.27
C ILE A 35 11.43 -11.31 0.25
N ALA A 36 12.35 -10.55 0.85
CA ALA A 36 12.40 -10.31 2.29
C ALA A 36 11.15 -9.59 2.79
N LYS A 37 10.53 -10.08 3.89
CA LYS A 37 9.23 -9.58 4.42
C LYS A 37 8.23 -9.33 3.27
N ARG A 38 8.02 -10.33 2.41
CA ARG A 38 7.21 -10.15 1.20
C ARG A 38 5.79 -9.73 1.56
N ASP A 39 5.36 -8.60 1.02
CA ASP A 39 3.99 -8.13 1.14
C ASP A 39 3.14 -8.65 -0.02
N HIS A 40 3.41 -8.18 -1.23
CA HIS A 40 2.75 -8.61 -2.46
C HIS A 40 3.60 -8.30 -3.69
N HIS A 41 3.20 -8.84 -4.84
CA HIS A 41 3.68 -8.35 -6.14
C HIS A 41 2.72 -7.25 -6.59
N CYS A 42 3.20 -6.02 -6.69
CA CYS A 42 2.37 -4.90 -7.10
C CYS A 42 2.44 -4.77 -8.62
N THR A 43 1.32 -4.99 -9.29
CA THR A 43 1.21 -4.83 -10.75
C THR A 43 1.43 -3.37 -11.16
N PHE A 44 0.94 -2.41 -10.38
CA PHE A 44 1.10 -0.98 -10.65
C PHE A 44 2.54 -0.49 -10.52
N ALA A 45 3.31 -1.05 -9.57
CA ALA A 45 4.72 -0.71 -9.41
C ALA A 45 5.65 -1.62 -10.22
N ALA A 46 5.10 -2.57 -10.98
CA ALA A 46 5.83 -3.61 -11.72
C ALA A 46 6.95 -4.27 -10.90
N SER A 47 6.74 -4.42 -9.59
CA SER A 47 7.77 -4.86 -8.65
C SER A 47 7.16 -5.49 -7.40
N CYS A 48 7.95 -6.34 -6.75
CA CYS A 48 7.57 -6.90 -5.47
C CYS A 48 7.76 -5.88 -4.35
N ILE A 49 6.73 -5.72 -3.50
CA ILE A 49 6.80 -4.91 -2.29
C ILE A 49 7.21 -5.80 -1.13
N GLY A 50 8.24 -5.39 -0.40
CA GLY A 50 8.80 -6.11 0.73
C GLY A 50 9.62 -5.19 1.64
N TYR A 51 10.51 -5.77 2.43
CA TYR A 51 11.20 -5.08 3.52
C TYR A 51 11.89 -3.77 3.11
N PHE A 52 12.66 -3.80 2.03
CA PHE A 52 13.54 -2.69 1.66
C PHE A 52 12.84 -1.56 0.89
N ASN A 53 11.66 -1.83 0.32
CA ASN A 53 10.94 -0.85 -0.51
C ASN A 53 9.52 -0.54 -0.03
N PHE A 54 9.04 -1.15 1.06
CA PHE A 54 7.72 -0.86 1.61
C PHE A 54 7.50 0.63 1.89
N ARG A 55 8.54 1.34 2.38
CA ARG A 55 8.47 2.78 2.61
C ARG A 55 8.08 3.57 1.35
N TYR A 56 8.67 3.21 0.20
CA TYR A 56 8.41 3.89 -1.07
C TYR A 56 7.00 3.62 -1.56
N TYR A 57 6.55 2.38 -1.42
CA TYR A 57 5.18 1.99 -1.74
C TYR A 57 4.16 2.72 -0.87
N PHE A 58 4.40 2.80 0.44
CA PHE A 58 3.47 3.47 1.34
C PHE A 58 3.40 4.98 1.06
N THR A 59 4.56 5.62 0.80
CA THR A 59 4.61 7.01 0.37
C THR A 59 3.91 7.23 -0.98
N LEU A 60 4.06 6.31 -1.94
CA LEU A 60 3.32 6.33 -3.21
C LEU A 60 1.80 6.34 -2.98
N LEU A 61 1.29 5.50 -2.08
CA LEU A 61 -0.15 5.49 -1.75
C LEU A 61 -0.63 6.83 -1.19
N ILE A 62 0.17 7.48 -0.32
CA ILE A 62 -0.16 8.80 0.22
C ILE A 62 -0.26 9.83 -0.91
N TYR A 63 0.75 9.92 -1.78
CA TYR A 63 0.78 10.91 -2.85
C TYR A 63 -0.26 10.66 -3.94
N ILE A 64 -0.51 9.40 -4.32
CA ILE A 64 -1.60 9.07 -5.24
C ILE A 64 -2.95 9.48 -4.63
N THR A 65 -3.17 9.25 -3.34
CA THR A 65 -4.42 9.65 -2.67
C THR A 65 -4.59 11.17 -2.67
N ILE A 66 -3.53 11.93 -2.35
CA ILE A 66 -3.55 13.40 -2.36
C ILE A 66 -3.78 13.93 -3.78
N GLY A 67 -3.05 13.39 -4.77
CA GLY A 67 -3.17 13.78 -6.17
C GLY A 67 -4.56 13.48 -6.75
N ALA A 68 -5.10 12.30 -6.44
CA ALA A 68 -6.45 11.90 -6.87
C ALA A 68 -7.53 12.74 -6.19
N LEU A 69 -7.36 13.11 -4.91
CA LEU A 69 -8.25 14.05 -4.23
C LEU A 69 -8.23 15.41 -4.93
N TYR A 70 -7.04 15.95 -5.18
CA TYR A 70 -6.87 17.24 -5.85
C TYR A 70 -7.50 17.25 -7.24
N ALA A 71 -7.22 16.24 -8.06
CA ALA A 71 -7.82 16.10 -9.39
C ALA A 71 -9.34 15.96 -9.32
N SER A 72 -9.85 15.14 -8.40
CA SER A 72 -11.30 14.94 -8.21
C SER A 72 -12.00 16.24 -7.83
N ILE A 73 -11.43 17.05 -6.92
CA ILE A 73 -12.00 18.33 -6.51
C ILE A 73 -12.06 19.29 -7.70
N LEU A 74 -10.97 19.46 -8.44
CA LEU A 74 -10.91 20.36 -9.59
C LEU A 74 -11.89 19.93 -10.69
N ASN A 75 -11.90 18.65 -11.04
CA ASN A 75 -12.81 18.12 -12.05
C ASN A 75 -14.26 18.25 -11.60
N MET A 76 -14.56 18.05 -10.32
CA MET A 76 -15.92 18.21 -9.79
C MET A 76 -16.41 19.67 -9.91
N PHE A 77 -15.57 20.66 -9.57
CA PHE A 77 -15.93 22.07 -9.76
C PHE A 77 -16.16 22.41 -11.23
N PHE A 78 -15.26 21.97 -12.12
CA PHE A 78 -15.39 22.19 -13.55
C PHE A 78 -16.66 21.55 -14.13
N ILE A 79 -16.98 20.32 -13.75
CA ILE A 79 -18.16 19.61 -14.24
C ILE A 79 -19.45 20.31 -13.82
N TRP A 80 -19.56 20.77 -12.58
CA TRP A 80 -20.78 21.46 -12.14
C TRP A 80 -20.97 22.80 -12.82
N ASP A 81 -19.89 23.49 -13.18
CA ASP A 81 -19.98 24.69 -14.01
C ASP A 81 -20.48 24.36 -15.43
N VAL A 82 -19.88 23.34 -16.07
CA VAL A 82 -20.26 22.91 -17.43
C VAL A 82 -21.68 22.38 -17.53
N LEU A 83 -22.18 21.66 -16.51
CA LEU A 83 -23.54 21.13 -16.48
C LEU A 83 -24.59 22.17 -16.05
N GLY A 84 -24.18 23.37 -15.63
CA GLY A 84 -25.10 24.42 -15.20
C GLY A 84 -25.62 24.24 -13.77
N GLY A 85 -24.82 23.66 -12.88
CA GLY A 85 -25.07 23.53 -11.45
C GLY A 85 -25.48 22.13 -10.99
N PHE A 86 -25.61 21.96 -9.67
CA PHE A 86 -25.97 20.69 -9.05
C PHE A 86 -27.51 20.52 -9.03
N THR A 87 -28.00 19.68 -9.94
CA THR A 87 -29.40 19.25 -10.00
C THR A 87 -29.46 17.72 -10.04
N ALA A 88 -30.61 17.11 -9.70
CA ALA A 88 -30.76 15.66 -9.79
C ALA A 88 -30.52 15.13 -11.22
N TYR A 89 -30.96 15.87 -12.23
CA TYR A 89 -30.72 15.55 -13.65
C TYR A 89 -29.22 15.56 -13.98
N ASN A 90 -28.51 16.64 -13.62
CA ASN A 90 -27.08 16.77 -13.88
C ASN A 90 -26.24 15.76 -13.11
N PHE A 91 -26.64 15.44 -11.88
CA PHE A 91 -26.01 14.38 -11.09
C PHE A 91 -26.16 13.01 -11.77
N MET A 92 -27.35 12.67 -12.27
CA MET A 92 -27.56 11.44 -13.02
C MET A 92 -26.79 11.44 -14.35
N ALA A 93 -26.76 12.57 -15.06
CA ALA A 93 -25.99 12.74 -16.30
C ALA A 93 -24.49 12.58 -16.09
N HIS A 94 -23.97 13.09 -14.97
CA HIS A 94 -22.56 12.92 -14.57
C HIS A 94 -22.25 11.48 -14.17
N THR A 95 -23.13 10.84 -13.38
CA THR A 95 -22.92 9.49 -12.86
C THR A 95 -23.04 8.42 -13.96
N PHE A 96 -23.96 8.61 -14.90
CA PHE A 96 -24.24 7.67 -16.00
C PHE A 96 -24.05 8.33 -17.38
N PRO A 97 -22.87 8.88 -17.69
CA PRO A 97 -22.69 9.77 -18.83
C PRO A 97 -22.88 9.05 -20.18
N PHE A 98 -22.48 7.79 -20.26
CA PHE A 98 -22.65 6.97 -21.46
C PHE A 98 -24.14 6.74 -21.79
N ILE A 99 -24.98 6.48 -20.78
CA ILE A 99 -26.42 6.27 -20.99
C ILE A 99 -27.07 7.55 -21.50
N PHE A 100 -26.76 8.69 -20.88
CA PHE A 100 -27.30 9.98 -21.29
C PHE A 100 -26.87 10.37 -22.72
N TRP A 101 -25.63 10.04 -23.10
CA TRP A 101 -25.16 10.26 -24.48
C TRP A 101 -25.92 9.38 -25.48
N VAL A 102 -26.07 8.08 -25.21
CA VAL A 102 -26.82 7.16 -26.10
C VAL A 102 -28.28 7.59 -26.28
N LEU A 103 -28.89 8.16 -25.25
CA LEU A 103 -30.25 8.71 -25.30
C LEU A 103 -30.34 10.09 -25.99
N GLY A 104 -29.23 10.66 -26.44
CA GLY A 104 -29.19 12.00 -27.06
C GLY A 104 -29.38 13.16 -26.08
N LEU A 105 -29.27 12.90 -24.78
CA LEU A 105 -29.47 13.86 -23.69
C LEU A 105 -28.19 14.61 -23.30
N LEU A 106 -27.04 14.18 -23.81
CA LEU A 106 -25.73 14.73 -23.49
C LEU A 106 -24.82 14.79 -24.73
N PRO A 107 -24.17 15.92 -25.04
CA PRO A 107 -23.17 15.99 -26.11
C PRO A 107 -21.97 15.07 -25.84
N PHE A 108 -21.40 14.48 -26.89
CA PHE A 108 -20.26 13.56 -26.77
C PHE A 108 -19.08 14.15 -25.96
N LYS A 109 -18.76 15.43 -26.18
CA LYS A 109 -17.68 16.12 -25.45
C LYS A 109 -17.92 16.16 -23.94
N ILE A 110 -19.15 16.49 -23.53
CA ILE A 110 -19.52 16.55 -22.11
C ILE A 110 -19.56 15.14 -21.52
N MET A 111 -20.01 14.14 -22.29
CA MET A 111 -19.93 12.74 -21.89
C MET A 111 -18.49 12.32 -21.55
N VAL A 112 -17.50 12.65 -22.39
CA VAL A 112 -16.09 12.32 -22.13
C VAL A 112 -15.60 12.95 -20.83
N TRP A 113 -15.91 14.24 -20.59
CA TRP A 113 -15.51 14.92 -19.36
C TRP A 113 -16.17 14.32 -18.11
N CYS A 114 -17.46 14.00 -18.17
CA CYS A 114 -18.14 13.31 -17.08
C CYS A 114 -17.51 11.94 -16.82
N MET A 115 -17.17 11.16 -17.86
CA MET A 115 -16.49 9.87 -17.70
C MET A 115 -15.14 10.01 -17.00
N ILE A 116 -14.32 10.96 -17.40
CA ILE A 116 -13.02 11.23 -16.74
C ILE A 116 -13.25 11.58 -15.27
N SER A 117 -14.19 12.48 -14.98
CA SER A 117 -14.51 12.87 -13.61
C SER A 117 -15.01 11.69 -12.76
N VAL A 118 -15.85 10.80 -13.29
CA VAL A 118 -16.28 9.59 -12.57
C VAL A 118 -15.09 8.66 -12.32
N ILE A 119 -14.22 8.45 -13.31
CA ILE A 119 -13.03 7.62 -13.17
C ILE A 119 -12.10 8.18 -12.08
N ASP A 120 -11.90 9.50 -12.02
CA ASP A 120 -11.08 10.14 -10.99
C ASP A 120 -11.65 9.93 -9.59
N VAL A 121 -12.97 10.10 -9.42
CA VAL A 121 -13.64 9.86 -8.14
C VAL A 121 -13.53 8.39 -7.72
N CYS A 122 -13.74 7.45 -8.65
CA CYS A 122 -13.53 6.02 -8.40
C CYS A 122 -12.07 5.70 -8.05
N GLY A 123 -11.12 6.28 -8.77
CA GLY A 123 -9.68 6.14 -8.52
C GLY A 123 -9.28 6.69 -7.15
N PHE A 124 -9.83 7.83 -6.75
CA PHE A 124 -9.64 8.40 -5.42
C PHE A 124 -10.19 7.47 -4.32
N MET A 125 -11.42 6.96 -4.46
CA MET A 125 -11.99 6.01 -3.50
C MET A 125 -11.15 4.73 -3.39
N PHE A 126 -10.67 4.20 -4.51
CA PHE A 126 -9.77 3.05 -4.52
C PHE A 126 -8.44 3.35 -3.82
N ALA A 127 -7.83 4.50 -4.10
CA ALA A 127 -6.59 4.93 -3.46
C ALA A 127 -6.74 5.07 -1.93
N VAL A 128 -7.85 5.67 -1.46
CA VAL A 128 -8.19 5.74 -0.03
C VAL A 128 -8.33 4.35 0.56
N GLY A 129 -9.05 3.44 -0.09
CA GLY A 129 -9.21 2.05 0.35
C GLY A 129 -7.86 1.34 0.52
N MET A 130 -6.97 1.47 -0.48
CA MET A 130 -5.62 0.90 -0.44
C MET A 130 -4.77 1.53 0.68
N LEU A 131 -4.81 2.84 0.85
CA LEU A 131 -4.08 3.56 1.89
C LEU A 131 -4.53 3.11 3.29
N VAL A 132 -5.85 3.02 3.52
CA VAL A 132 -6.41 2.55 4.79
C VAL A 132 -6.04 1.09 5.06
N TYR A 133 -6.18 0.22 4.05
CA TYR A 133 -5.86 -1.19 4.19
C TYR A 133 -4.37 -1.42 4.54
N HIS A 134 -3.45 -0.83 3.78
CA HIS A 134 -2.01 -0.95 4.08
C HIS A 134 -1.59 -0.17 5.32
N GLY A 135 -2.30 0.92 5.67
CA GLY A 135 -2.13 1.63 6.94
C GLY A 135 -2.48 0.74 8.14
N SER A 136 -3.55 -0.04 8.04
CA SER A 136 -3.92 -1.02 9.09
C SER A 136 -2.84 -2.09 9.27
N LEU A 137 -2.27 -2.58 8.15
CA LEU A 137 -1.17 -3.55 8.17
C LEU A 137 0.09 -2.98 8.81
N LEU A 138 0.40 -1.72 8.49
CA LEU A 138 1.53 -0.99 9.06
C LEU A 138 1.41 -0.84 10.58
N VAL A 139 0.22 -0.46 11.07
CA VAL A 139 -0.05 -0.30 12.51
C VAL A 139 0.02 -1.63 13.26
N SER A 140 -0.27 -2.75 12.59
CA SER A 140 -0.18 -4.11 13.16
C SER A 140 1.13 -4.84 12.85
N ASN A 141 2.09 -4.23 12.13
CA ASN A 141 3.33 -4.85 11.63
C ASN A 141 3.11 -6.19 10.90
N GLN A 142 2.04 -6.29 10.11
CA GLN A 142 1.71 -7.46 9.32
C GLN A 142 1.95 -7.22 7.84
N THR A 143 2.28 -8.27 7.11
CA THR A 143 2.15 -8.29 5.63
C THR A 143 0.75 -8.73 5.22
N VAL A 144 0.38 -8.50 3.95
CA VAL A 144 -0.87 -9.01 3.36
C VAL A 144 -1.00 -10.52 3.57
N TYR A 145 0.06 -11.27 3.29
CA TYR A 145 0.10 -12.72 3.49
C TYR A 145 -0.20 -13.10 4.95
N GLU A 146 0.43 -12.41 5.91
CA GLU A 146 0.26 -12.68 7.33
C GLU A 146 -1.16 -12.39 7.80
N LYS A 147 -1.75 -11.27 7.35
CA LYS A 147 -3.16 -10.95 7.64
C LYS A 147 -4.10 -12.02 7.10
N ASN A 148 -3.92 -12.44 5.85
CA ASN A 148 -4.76 -13.46 5.21
C ASN A 148 -4.64 -14.85 5.87
N LYS A 149 -3.53 -15.12 6.57
CA LYS A 149 -3.30 -16.36 7.32
C LYS A 149 -3.49 -16.21 8.84
N ALA A 150 -4.04 -15.08 9.29
CA ALA A 150 -4.23 -14.77 10.71
C ALA A 150 -2.95 -14.93 11.57
N ILE A 151 -1.79 -14.59 11.01
CA ILE A 151 -0.49 -14.66 11.68
C ILE A 151 -0.23 -13.35 12.41
N HIS A 152 -0.25 -13.36 13.74
CA HIS A 152 -0.02 -12.19 14.59
C HIS A 152 1.34 -12.20 15.34
N LYS A 153 2.25 -13.11 14.98
CA LYS A 153 3.54 -13.33 15.68
C LYS A 153 4.40 -12.06 15.82
N TYR A 154 4.37 -11.18 14.81
CA TYR A 154 5.23 -10.00 14.70
C TYR A 154 4.55 -8.67 15.08
N ASP A 155 3.28 -8.70 15.48
CA ASP A 155 2.61 -7.52 16.02
C ASP A 155 3.13 -7.22 17.43
N LEU A 156 3.83 -6.11 17.59
CA LEU A 156 4.48 -5.72 18.85
C LEU A 156 3.51 -5.14 19.88
N LYS A 157 2.22 -5.03 19.54
CA LYS A 157 1.18 -4.39 20.37
C LYS A 157 1.55 -2.95 20.78
N HIS A 158 2.36 -2.29 19.94
CA HIS A 158 2.80 -0.92 20.12
C HIS A 158 2.91 -0.25 18.75
N TRP A 159 1.91 0.56 18.38
CA TRP A 159 1.75 1.08 17.02
C TRP A 159 2.98 1.84 16.50
N LYS A 160 3.65 2.67 17.31
CA LYS A 160 4.87 3.39 16.87
C LYS A 160 6.04 2.44 16.57
N ALA A 161 6.14 1.34 17.31
CA ALA A 161 7.19 0.35 17.11
C ALA A 161 6.90 -0.45 15.84
N ASN A 162 5.64 -0.83 15.63
CA ASN A 162 5.17 -1.48 14.41
C ASN A 162 5.43 -0.63 13.15
N VAL A 163 5.13 0.67 13.22
CA VAL A 163 5.42 1.62 12.14
C VAL A 163 6.93 1.73 11.89
N CYS A 164 7.73 1.87 12.95
CA CYS A 164 9.20 1.95 12.86
C CYS A 164 9.83 0.70 12.21
N GLU A 165 9.30 -0.49 12.48
CA GLU A 165 9.78 -1.75 11.86
C GLU A 165 9.60 -1.81 10.34
N SER A 166 8.76 -0.94 9.74
CA SER A 166 8.51 -0.92 8.30
C SER A 166 8.93 0.38 7.61
N LEU A 167 8.86 1.52 8.30
CA LEU A 167 9.23 2.84 7.75
C LEU A 167 10.58 3.36 8.27
N GLY A 168 11.19 2.70 9.26
CA GLY A 168 12.47 3.06 9.84
C GLY A 168 12.38 4.05 11.01
N GLN A 169 13.54 4.39 11.57
CA GLN A 169 13.64 5.21 12.81
C GLN A 169 13.05 6.61 12.64
N ARG A 170 13.21 7.21 11.45
CA ARG A 170 12.70 8.55 11.11
C ARG A 170 11.42 8.43 10.29
N TRP A 171 10.54 7.51 10.67
CA TRP A 171 9.32 7.18 9.92
C TRP A 171 8.45 8.38 9.62
N PHE A 172 8.40 9.41 10.48
CA PHE A 172 7.61 10.62 10.26
C PHE A 172 8.11 11.45 9.07
N LEU A 173 9.41 11.39 8.73
CA LEU A 173 9.97 12.08 7.57
C LEU A 173 9.56 11.41 6.25
N VAL A 174 9.30 10.11 6.27
CA VAL A 174 8.89 9.32 5.10
C VAL A 174 7.57 9.82 4.51
N TRP A 175 6.75 10.50 5.32
CA TRP A 175 5.46 11.06 4.93
C TRP A 175 5.64 12.33 4.08
N ILE A 176 6.75 13.03 4.26
CA ILE A 176 7.10 14.27 3.57
C ILE A 176 7.88 14.00 2.29
N SER A 177 8.75 12.98 2.29
CA SER A 177 9.47 12.58 1.09
C SER A 177 10.06 11.19 1.22
N PRO A 178 9.97 10.35 0.17
CA PRO A 178 10.59 9.03 0.16
C PRO A 178 12.13 9.08 0.15
N TRP A 179 12.72 10.22 -0.19
CA TRP A 179 14.17 10.40 -0.34
C TRP A 179 14.87 10.75 0.98
N LEU A 180 14.09 11.14 1.99
CA LEU A 180 14.63 11.39 3.32
C LEU A 180 15.06 10.08 3.96
N LYS A 181 16.33 10.03 4.38
CA LYS A 181 16.92 8.84 4.99
C LYS A 181 16.17 8.48 6.28
N SER A 182 15.52 7.33 6.27
CA SER A 182 14.96 6.66 7.44
C SER A 182 15.52 5.24 7.49
N GLU A 183 16.48 5.00 8.38
CA GLU A 183 17.15 3.70 8.49
C GLU A 183 16.19 2.66 9.06
N LEU A 184 16.11 1.52 8.38
CA LEU A 184 15.35 0.38 8.86
C LEU A 184 16.07 -0.22 10.06
N PRO A 185 15.35 -0.66 11.12
CA PRO A 185 15.98 -1.13 12.34
C PRO A 185 16.74 -2.46 12.17
N ARG A 186 16.59 -3.15 11.02
CA ARG A 186 17.12 -4.51 10.79
C ARG A 186 17.59 -4.72 9.35
N ASN A 187 18.11 -5.92 9.11
CA ASN A 187 18.70 -6.36 7.84
C ASN A 187 17.73 -7.13 6.93
N GLY A 188 16.46 -7.28 7.31
CA GLY A 188 15.44 -8.01 6.55
C GLY A 188 15.45 -9.53 6.71
N ILE A 189 16.32 -10.08 7.58
CA ILE A 189 16.36 -11.51 7.92
C ILE A 189 15.62 -11.79 9.23
N ASP A 190 15.91 -10.98 10.25
CA ASP A 190 15.43 -11.21 11.60
C ASP A 190 14.33 -10.21 11.95
N PHE A 191 13.28 -10.68 12.64
CA PHE A 191 12.14 -9.86 13.05
C PHE A 191 11.74 -10.21 14.48
N PRO A 192 11.48 -9.21 15.34
CA PRO A 192 11.16 -9.46 16.74
C PRO A 192 9.73 -9.99 16.84
N SER A 193 9.55 -11.05 17.60
CA SER A 193 8.24 -11.42 18.12
C SER A 193 7.84 -10.48 19.28
N TYR A 194 6.54 -10.44 19.58
CA TYR A 194 6.04 -9.70 20.73
C TYR A 194 6.74 -10.08 22.05
N LYS A 195 7.01 -11.37 22.26
CA LYS A 195 7.68 -11.88 23.47
C LYS A 195 9.09 -11.29 23.61
N GLU A 196 9.87 -11.32 22.54
CA GLU A 196 11.25 -10.79 22.52
C GLU A 196 11.27 -9.27 22.70
N TYR A 197 10.34 -8.56 22.06
CA TYR A 197 10.19 -7.11 22.22
C TYR A 197 9.88 -6.73 23.67
N LYS A 198 8.91 -7.42 24.30
CA LYS A 198 8.54 -7.18 25.70
C LYS A 198 9.73 -7.41 26.64
N LEU A 199 10.46 -8.52 26.48
CA LEU A 199 11.65 -8.83 27.28
C LEU A 199 12.73 -7.74 27.17
N LYS A 200 12.99 -7.22 25.96
CA LYS A 200 13.94 -6.11 25.78
C LYS A 200 13.46 -4.80 26.42
N SER A 201 12.18 -4.49 26.31
CA SER A 201 11.62 -3.27 26.90
C SER A 201 11.70 -3.24 28.43
N HIS A 202 11.63 -4.39 29.09
CA HIS A 202 11.79 -4.49 30.55
C HIS A 202 13.25 -4.37 31.00
N LYS A 203 14.23 -4.76 30.18
CA LYS A 203 15.66 -4.62 30.49
C LYS A 203 16.17 -3.19 30.33
N ASN A 204 15.47 -2.36 29.57
CA ASN A 204 15.85 -0.97 29.28
C ASN A 204 15.10 0.06 30.15
N LYS A 205 14.33 -0.41 31.15
CA LYS A 205 13.72 0.42 32.20
C LYS A 205 14.52 0.26 33.48
#